data_AF-V6SQW3-F1
#
_entry.id   AF-V6SQW3-F1
#
_cell.length_a   1.000
_cell.length_b   1.000
_cell.length_c   1.000
_cell.angle_alpha   90.00
_cell.angle_beta   90.00
_cell.angle_gamma   90.00
#
_symmetry.space_group_name_H-M   'P 1'
#
loop_
_entity.id
_entity.type
_entity.pdbx_description
1 polymer ?
#
loop_
_entity_poly.entity_id
_entity_poly.type
_entity_poly.pdbx_seq_one_letter_code
_entity_poly.pdbx_strand_id
1 'polypeptide(L)' 'MKDELGDSISVIKIDVDKNQAIAAQFQVRGVPTMLLFKNGKQVWRQSGVLSKNDLISVIRQYS' A
#
# COMPACT_ATOMS: atom_id res chain seq x y z
N MET A 1 3.64 7.47 -11.59
CA MET A 1 2.55 6.72 -10.89
C MET A 1 1.32 7.60 -10.78
N LYS A 2 1.43 8.83 -10.25
CA LYS A 2 0.34 9.81 -10.29
C LYS A 2 -0.16 10.06 -11.72
N ASP A 3 0.76 10.19 -12.68
CA ASP A 3 0.42 10.47 -14.09
C ASP A 3 -0.34 9.33 -14.80
N GLU A 4 -0.29 8.10 -14.27
CA GLU A 4 -0.91 6.91 -14.88
C GLU A 4 -2.21 6.47 -14.19
N LEU A 5 -2.51 7.02 -13.01
CA LEU A 5 -3.67 6.66 -12.18
C LEU A 5 -4.56 7.87 -11.84
N GLY A 6 -4.10 9.11 -12.12
CA GLY A 6 -4.83 10.34 -11.84
C GLY A 6 -5.09 10.56 -10.35
N ASP A 7 -6.12 11.37 -10.04
CA ASP A 7 -6.55 11.69 -8.67
C ASP A 7 -7.31 10.54 -7.97
N SER A 8 -7.45 9.38 -8.62
CA SER A 8 -8.23 8.24 -8.12
C SER A 8 -7.55 7.47 -6.98
N ILE A 9 -6.27 7.75 -6.70
CA ILE A 9 -5.48 7.04 -5.70
C ILE A 9 -4.76 7.98 -4.74
N SER A 10 -4.89 7.69 -3.45
CA SER A 10 -4.07 8.30 -2.40
C SER A 10 -2.96 7.34 -1.98
N VAL A 11 -1.72 7.83 -2.05
CA VAL A 11 -0.54 7.07 -1.59
C VAL A 11 -0.04 7.69 -0.29
N ILE A 12 -0.02 6.88 0.77
CA ILE A 12 0.43 7.29 2.11
C ILE A 12 1.67 6.46 2.45
N LYS A 13 2.76 7.14 2.80
CA LYS A 13 3.99 6.51 3.29
C LYS A 13 4.02 6.61 4.81
N ILE A 14 4.19 5.46 5.47
CA ILE A 14 4.29 5.38 6.93
C ILE A 14 5.70 4.89 7.29
N ASP A 15 6.38 5.66 8.12
CA ASP A 15 7.63 5.27 8.78
C ASP A 15 7.27 4.41 10.00
N VAL A 16 7.56 3.11 9.95
CA VAL A 16 7.14 2.16 10.99
C VAL A 16 7.92 2.34 12.29
N ASP A 17 9.14 2.87 12.24
CA ASP A 17 9.97 3.11 13.43
C ASP A 17 9.35 4.22 14.29
N LYS A 18 8.73 5.20 13.63
CA LYS A 18 8.00 6.31 14.27
C LYS A 18 6.54 6.00 14.58
N ASN A 19 5.97 4.95 13.97
CA ASN A 19 4.54 4.63 14.04
C ASN A 19 4.32 3.17 14.48
N GLN A 20 4.97 2.76 15.58
CA GLN A 20 4.96 1.37 16.06
C GLN A 20 3.56 0.83 16.34
N ALA A 21 2.63 1.66 16.85
CA ALA A 21 1.25 1.26 17.09
C ALA A 21 0.52 0.88 15.79
N ILE A 22 0.73 1.66 14.72
CA ILE A 22 0.17 1.38 13.39
C ILE A 22 0.81 0.12 12.80
N ALA A 23 2.13 -0.01 12.91
CA ALA A 23 2.84 -1.21 12.49
C ALA A 23 2.33 -2.46 13.21
N ALA A 24 2.08 -2.40 14.51
CA ALA A 24 1.50 -3.49 15.29
C ALA A 24 0.04 -3.80 14.89
N GLN A 25 -0.79 -2.76 14.76
CA GLN A 25 -2.19 -2.88 14.33
C GLN A 25 -2.32 -3.59 12.98
N PHE A 26 -1.47 -3.22 12.03
CA PHE A 26 -1.42 -3.85 10.71
C PHE A 26 -0.44 -5.03 10.65
N GLN A 27 0.11 -5.50 11.77
CA GLN A 27 1.03 -6.64 11.84
C GLN A 27 2.17 -6.58 10.80
N VAL A 28 2.77 -5.41 10.63
CA VAL A 28 3.92 -5.21 9.75
C VAL A 28 5.16 -5.83 10.41
N ARG A 29 5.62 -6.96 9.87
CA ARG A 29 6.77 -7.72 10.40
C ARG A 29 8.08 -7.45 9.67
N GLY A 30 8.00 -6.80 8.51
CA GLY A 30 9.15 -6.48 7.68
C GLY A 30 8.83 -5.34 6.72
N VAL A 31 9.87 -4.58 6.36
CA VAL A 31 9.78 -3.47 5.42
C VAL A 31 10.49 -3.81 4.10
N PRO A 32 9.98 -3.35 2.95
CA PRO A 32 8.70 -2.66 2.79
C PRO A 32 7.49 -3.61 2.91
N THR A 33 6.35 -3.09 3.34
CA THR A 33 5.04 -3.76 3.25
C THR A 33 4.04 -2.77 2.68
N MET A 34 3.32 -3.19 1.64
CA MET A 34 2.32 -2.41 0.93
C MET A 34 0.93 -2.94 1.25
N LEU A 35 0.00 -2.03 1.52
CA LEU A 35 -1.41 -2.34 1.77
C LEU A 35 -2.26 -1.50 0.81
N LEU A 36 -3.32 -2.11 0.28
CA LEU A 36 -4.31 -1.40 -0.54
C LEU A 36 -5.66 -1.43 0.16
N PHE A 37 -6.30 -0.27 0.22
CA PHE A 37 -7.62 -0.08 0.80
C PHE A 37 -8.60 0.41 -0.26
N LYS A 38 -9.83 -0.12 -0.24
CA LYS A 38 -10.97 0.36 -1.01
C LYS A 38 -12.18 0.47 -0.10
N ASN A 39 -12.85 1.62 -0.08
CA ASN A 39 -14.03 1.88 0.75
C ASN A 39 -13.80 1.53 2.24
N GLY A 40 -12.63 1.91 2.77
CA GLY A 40 -12.24 1.65 4.17
C GLY A 40 -11.85 0.21 4.49
N LYS A 41 -11.89 -0.73 3.53
CA LYS A 41 -11.52 -2.13 3.73
C LYS A 41 -10.17 -2.45 3.08
N GLN A 42 -9.30 -3.20 3.76
CA GLN A 42 -8.07 -3.72 3.18
C GLN A 42 -8.43 -4.79 2.14
N VAL A 43 -8.09 -4.56 0.88
CA VAL A 43 -8.39 -5.49 -0.23
C VAL A 43 -7.18 -6.27 -0.70
N TRP A 44 -5.97 -5.78 -0.41
CA TRP A 44 -4.74 -6.43 -0.81
C TRP A 44 -3.58 -6.05 0.11
N ARG A 45 -2.59 -6.94 0.20
CA ARG A 45 -1.35 -6.78 0.97
C ARG A 45 -0.22 -7.53 0.30
N GLN A 46 0.98 -6.95 0.31
CA GLN A 46 2.21 -7.65 -0.01
C GLN A 46 3.39 -7.11 0.81
N SER A 47 4.22 -8.02 1.31
CA SER A 47 5.52 -7.70 1.88
C SER A 47 6.62 -7.93 0.85
N GLY A 48 7.69 -7.15 0.96
CA GLY A 48 8.80 -7.17 0.00
C GLY A 48 8.66 -6.13 -1.10
N VAL A 49 9.72 -6.01 -1.89
CA VAL A 49 9.82 -5.02 -2.96
C VAL A 49 8.93 -5.43 -4.13
N LEU A 50 8.25 -4.45 -4.71
CA LEU A 50 7.44 -4.58 -5.92
C LEU A 50 7.92 -3.59 -6.97
N SER A 51 7.84 -3.97 -8.24
CA SER A 51 8.08 -3.01 -9.31
C SER A 51 6.91 -2.03 -9.41
N LYS A 52 7.16 -0.88 -10.03
CA LYS A 52 6.13 0.11 -10.32
C LYS A 52 4.98 -0.50 -11.14
N ASN A 53 5.31 -1.34 -12.12
CA ASN A 53 4.33 -1.93 -13.04
C ASN A 53 3.43 -2.95 -12.32
N ASP A 54 4.01 -3.73 -11.40
CA ASP A 54 3.23 -4.67 -10.59
C ASP A 54 2.23 -3.92 -9.72
N LEU A 55 2.68 -2.83 -9.07
CA LEU A 55 1.82 -2.02 -8.22
C LEU A 55 0.66 -1.39 -9.00
N ILE A 56 0.92 -0.88 -10.22
CA ILE A 56 -0.14 -0.37 -11.10
C ILE A 56 -1.14 -1.46 -11.48
N SER A 57 -0.64 -2.67 -11.79
CA SER A 57 -1.50 -3.81 -12.16
C SER A 57 -2.42 -4.21 -11.01
N VAL A 58 -1.87 -4.28 -9.79
CA VAL A 58 -2.66 -4.52 -8.57
C VAL A 58 -3.71 -3.44 -8.38
N ILE A 59 -3.35 -2.16 -8.49
CA ILE A 59 -4.31 -1.06 -8.32
C ILE A 59 -5.47 -1.17 -9.32
N ARG A 60 -5.17 -1.46 -10.60
CA ARG A 60 -6.19 -1.64 -11.65
C ARG A 60 -7.12 -2.82 -11.39
N GLN A 61 -6.60 -3.93 -10.83
CA GLN A 61 -7.41 -5.09 -10.47
C GLN A 61 -8.48 -4.77 -9.42
N TYR A 62 -8.22 -3.79 -8.54
CA TYR A 62 -9.14 -3.40 -7.47
C TYR A 62 -9.79 -2.03 -7.70
N SER A 63 -9.57 -1.38 -8.85
CA SER A 63 -10.24 -0.11 -9.18
C SER A 63 -11.75 -0.29 -9.35
#